data_AF-A0A662NAA2-F1
#
_entry.id   AF-A0A662NAA2-F1
#
_cell.length_a   1.000
_cell.length_b   1.000
_cell.length_c   1.000
_cell.angle_alpha   90.00
_cell.angle_beta   90.00
_cell.angle_gamma   90.00
#
_symmetry.space_group_name_H-M   'P 1'
#
loop_
_entity.id
_entity.type
_entity.pdbx_description
1 polymer ?
#
loop_
_entity_poly.entity_id
_entity_poly.type
_entity_poly.pdbx_seq_one_letter_code
_entity_poly.pdbx_strand_id
1 'polypeptide(L)'
;MTFVPGPIVIPRKSRKERRKGKKEVKKKTAPPKKEKKLVYVLIKLKPDQLISEKAKELEELFRGKTFNRVVNPDGYTLLMNAQNLFSRSNRLYVVELTDEMNRWFYLVPSEERIGLKNKDKYMVFLIKKDSALEEIFKKIAEGRIAKRSRFELILTAIEAALGILALVAGYLALENVIEISEFTNIVTFVVFFIFALQSIKKGYRRRTWED
;
A
#
# COMPACT_ATOMS: atom_id res chain seq x y z
N MET A 1 56.41 -56.96 20.61
CA MET A 1 56.93 -55.60 20.32
C MET A 1 55.78 -54.78 19.76
N THR A 2 55.33 -53.79 20.53
CA THR A 2 54.18 -52.93 20.22
C THR A 2 54.58 -51.83 19.26
N PHE A 3 53.91 -51.77 18.10
CA PHE A 3 54.13 -50.75 17.09
C PHE A 3 53.50 -49.43 17.55
N VAL A 4 54.33 -48.41 17.77
CA VAL A 4 53.88 -47.05 18.07
C VAL A 4 53.97 -46.24 16.77
N PRO A 5 52.85 -45.92 16.10
CA PRO A 5 52.90 -45.09 14.90
C PRO A 5 53.27 -43.65 15.28
N GLY A 6 54.30 -43.13 14.64
CA GLY A 6 54.76 -41.74 14.80
C GLY A 6 53.73 -40.70 14.32
N PRO A 7 53.88 -39.44 14.72
CA PRO A 7 52.88 -38.41 14.47
C PRO A 7 52.71 -38.11 12.96
N ILE A 8 51.46 -38.13 12.51
CA ILE A 8 51.07 -37.76 11.15
C ILE A 8 51.21 -36.24 11.00
N VAL A 9 52.19 -35.80 10.21
CA VAL A 9 52.37 -34.37 9.86
C VAL A 9 51.34 -34.01 8.79
N ILE A 10 50.24 -33.39 9.19
CA ILE A 10 49.23 -32.86 8.27
C ILE A 10 49.77 -31.54 7.69
N PRO A 11 50.01 -31.42 6.37
CA PRO A 11 50.48 -30.17 5.80
C PRO A 11 49.39 -29.10 5.95
N ARG A 12 49.69 -28.04 6.72
CA ARG A 12 48.85 -26.84 6.79
C ARG A 12 48.87 -26.16 5.42
N LYS A 13 47.82 -26.39 4.61
CA LYS A 13 47.57 -25.59 3.40
C LYS A 13 47.59 -24.11 3.77
N SER A 14 48.45 -23.36 3.10
CA SER A 14 48.63 -21.94 3.33
C SER A 14 47.30 -21.20 3.13
N ARG A 15 47.01 -20.23 4.00
CA ARG A 15 45.77 -19.43 4.01
C ARG A 15 45.50 -18.70 2.67
N LYS A 16 46.51 -18.61 1.80
CA LYS A 16 46.43 -18.03 0.45
C LYS A 16 45.70 -18.95 -0.55
N GLU A 17 45.79 -20.28 -0.42
CA GLU A 17 45.15 -21.21 -1.36
C GLU A 17 43.63 -21.31 -1.17
N ARG A 18 43.14 -21.17 0.07
CA ARG A 18 41.70 -21.14 0.38
C ARG A 18 40.96 -19.92 -0.17
N ARG A 19 41.66 -18.87 -0.62
CA ARG A 19 41.06 -17.62 -1.10
C ARG A 19 40.79 -17.59 -2.61
N LYS A 20 41.40 -18.48 -3.41
CA LYS A 20 41.18 -18.52 -4.87
C LYS A 20 39.92 -19.28 -5.30
N GLY A 21 39.22 -19.95 -4.37
CA GLY A 21 38.00 -20.72 -4.65
C GLY A 21 36.69 -20.06 -4.21
N LYS A 22 36.72 -18.81 -3.69
CA LYS A 22 35.48 -18.05 -3.46
C LYS A 22 34.98 -17.53 -4.80
N LYS A 23 34.29 -18.40 -5.54
CA LYS A 23 33.33 -18.00 -6.56
C LYS A 23 32.54 -16.84 -5.96
N GLU A 24 32.58 -15.70 -6.62
CA GLU A 24 31.69 -14.59 -6.37
C GLU A 24 30.28 -15.17 -6.30
N VAL A 25 29.73 -15.26 -5.09
CA VAL A 25 28.31 -15.40 -4.91
C VAL A 25 27.77 -14.11 -5.49
N LYS A 26 27.44 -14.12 -6.79
CA LYS A 26 26.61 -13.10 -7.42
C LYS A 26 25.47 -12.92 -6.44
N LYS A 27 25.46 -11.80 -5.71
CA LYS A 27 24.32 -11.40 -4.89
C LYS A 27 23.16 -11.48 -5.86
N LYS A 28 22.34 -12.53 -5.74
CA LYS A 28 21.05 -12.58 -6.42
C LYS A 28 20.34 -11.37 -5.86
N THR A 29 20.37 -10.27 -6.61
CA THR A 29 19.50 -9.13 -6.40
C THR A 29 18.12 -9.76 -6.25
N ALA A 30 17.59 -9.71 -5.03
CA ALA A 30 16.22 -10.16 -4.81
C ALA A 30 15.37 -9.45 -5.87
N PRO A 31 14.48 -10.16 -6.58
CA PRO A 31 13.61 -9.51 -7.55
C PRO A 31 12.97 -8.30 -6.86
N PRO A 32 12.90 -7.14 -7.53
CA PRO A 32 12.32 -5.96 -6.92
C PRO A 32 10.96 -6.35 -6.35
N LYS A 33 10.75 -6.13 -5.04
CA LYS A 33 9.46 -6.40 -4.40
C LYS A 33 8.41 -5.67 -5.24
N LYS A 34 7.65 -6.42 -6.05
CA LYS A 34 6.54 -5.85 -6.83
C LYS A 34 5.61 -5.18 -5.81
N GLU A 35 5.40 -3.88 -5.96
CA GLU A 35 4.54 -3.13 -5.04
C GLU A 35 3.16 -3.77 -5.01
N LYS A 36 2.63 -4.06 -3.81
CA LYS A 36 1.29 -4.61 -3.71
C LYS A 36 0.24 -3.53 -3.98
N LYS A 37 -0.65 -3.78 -4.95
CA LYS A 37 -1.67 -2.82 -5.41
C LYS A 37 -3.07 -3.35 -5.14
N LEU A 38 -3.90 -2.57 -4.47
CA LEU A 38 -5.33 -2.83 -4.34
C LEU A 38 -6.08 -1.85 -5.25
N VAL A 39 -6.91 -2.36 -6.15
CA VAL A 39 -7.71 -1.54 -7.06
C VAL A 39 -9.16 -1.66 -6.65
N TYR A 40 -9.76 -0.58 -6.21
CA TYR A 40 -11.18 -0.52 -5.88
C TYR A 40 -11.96 0.09 -7.04
N VAL A 41 -13.01 -0.58 -7.46
CA VAL A 41 -13.93 -0.11 -8.51
C VAL A 41 -15.35 -0.18 -7.97
N LEU A 42 -16.10 0.92 -8.12
CA LEU A 42 -17.53 0.97 -7.82
C LEU A 42 -18.30 1.05 -9.13
N ILE A 43 -19.32 0.20 -9.26
CA ILE A 43 -20.30 0.20 -10.33
C ILE A 43 -21.68 0.28 -9.68
N LYS A 44 -22.34 1.43 -9.82
CA LYS A 44 -23.71 1.63 -9.39
C LYS A 44 -24.64 1.22 -10.52
N LEU A 45 -25.66 0.44 -10.18
CA LEU A 45 -26.72 0.10 -11.12
C LEU A 45 -27.67 1.28 -11.31
N LYS A 46 -28.22 1.37 -12.51
CA LYS A 46 -29.34 2.25 -12.80
C LYS A 46 -30.62 1.66 -12.20
N PRO A 47 -31.64 2.48 -11.89
CA PRO A 47 -32.87 2.01 -11.23
C PRO A 47 -33.64 0.91 -11.99
N ASP A 48 -33.45 0.83 -13.30
CA ASP A 48 -34.07 -0.11 -14.23
C ASP A 48 -33.28 -1.40 -14.44
N GLN A 49 -32.09 -1.54 -13.83
CA GLN A 49 -31.21 -2.68 -14.05
C GLN A 49 -31.16 -3.62 -12.86
N LEU A 50 -31.25 -4.93 -13.13
CA LEU A 50 -31.11 -5.95 -12.09
C LEU A 50 -29.63 -6.21 -11.78
N ILE A 51 -29.33 -6.34 -10.48
CA ILE A 51 -27.97 -6.65 -9.99
C ILE A 51 -27.42 -7.95 -10.58
N SER A 52 -28.30 -8.92 -10.82
CA SER A 52 -27.97 -10.21 -11.41
C SER A 52 -27.57 -10.12 -12.89
N GLU A 53 -28.14 -9.20 -13.67
CA GLU A 53 -27.79 -9.00 -15.08
C GLU A 53 -26.39 -8.39 -15.20
N LYS A 54 -26.13 -7.33 -14.43
CA LYS A 54 -24.78 -6.73 -14.37
C LYS A 54 -23.75 -7.65 -13.76
N ALA A 55 -24.14 -8.49 -12.81
CA ALA A 55 -23.28 -9.55 -12.31
C ALA A 55 -22.86 -10.53 -13.41
N LYS A 56 -23.80 -11.00 -14.26
CA LYS A 56 -23.47 -11.89 -15.38
C LYS A 56 -22.51 -11.25 -16.37
N GLU A 57 -22.78 -10.00 -16.79
CA GLU A 57 -21.86 -9.25 -17.68
C GLU A 57 -20.45 -9.15 -17.07
N LEU A 58 -20.38 -8.90 -15.75
CA LEU A 58 -19.10 -8.77 -15.05
C LEU A 58 -18.37 -10.11 -14.92
N GLU A 59 -19.10 -11.19 -14.62
CA GLU A 59 -18.55 -12.55 -14.53
C GLU A 59 -18.04 -13.05 -15.89
N GLU A 60 -18.69 -12.68 -16.98
CA GLU A 60 -18.20 -12.94 -18.34
C GLU A 60 -16.86 -12.22 -18.62
N LEU A 61 -16.69 -10.98 -18.16
CA LEU A 61 -15.40 -10.27 -18.24
C LEU A 61 -14.30 -10.92 -17.40
N PHE A 62 -14.68 -11.66 -16.36
CA PHE A 62 -13.78 -12.42 -15.52
C PHE A 62 -13.60 -13.87 -15.99
N ARG A 63 -14.21 -14.27 -17.12
CA ARG A 63 -14.04 -15.62 -17.65
C ARG A 63 -12.57 -15.94 -17.86
N GLY A 64 -12.14 -17.08 -17.33
CA GLY A 64 -10.74 -17.50 -17.33
C GLY A 64 -9.88 -16.91 -16.19
N LYS A 65 -10.44 -16.08 -15.32
CA LYS A 65 -9.80 -15.57 -14.10
C LYS A 65 -10.45 -16.18 -12.87
N THR A 66 -9.65 -16.41 -11.83
CA THR A 66 -10.17 -16.76 -10.51
C THR A 66 -10.74 -15.51 -9.85
N PHE A 67 -11.96 -15.58 -9.34
CA PHE A 67 -12.56 -14.53 -8.53
C PHE A 67 -13.32 -15.14 -7.36
N ASN A 68 -13.46 -14.36 -6.29
CA ASN A 68 -14.33 -14.69 -5.17
C ASN A 68 -15.46 -13.66 -5.10
N ARG A 69 -16.71 -14.13 -5.11
CA ARG A 69 -17.91 -13.29 -5.03
C ARG A 69 -18.48 -13.36 -3.62
N VAL A 70 -18.68 -12.20 -3.00
CA VAL A 70 -19.27 -12.10 -1.67
C VAL A 70 -20.47 -11.16 -1.73
N VAL A 71 -21.63 -11.63 -1.27
CA VAL A 71 -22.90 -10.89 -1.33
C VAL A 71 -23.21 -10.33 0.04
N ASN A 72 -23.50 -9.03 0.10
CA ASN A 72 -23.79 -8.28 1.32
C ASN A 72 -22.86 -8.61 2.50
N PRO A 73 -21.53 -8.64 2.30
CA PRO A 73 -20.62 -8.96 3.39
C PRO A 73 -20.58 -7.86 4.44
N ASP A 74 -20.38 -8.27 5.68
CA ASP A 74 -19.90 -7.37 6.71
C ASP A 74 -18.40 -7.05 6.49
N GLY A 75 -17.89 -6.05 7.22
CA GLY A 75 -16.51 -5.58 7.04
C GLY A 75 -15.45 -6.65 7.34
N TYR A 76 -15.73 -7.55 8.28
CA TYR A 76 -14.82 -8.63 8.64
C TYR A 76 -14.75 -9.71 7.54
N THR A 77 -15.90 -10.19 7.04
CA THR A 77 -15.93 -11.19 5.97
C THR A 77 -15.25 -10.67 4.70
N LEU A 78 -15.49 -9.40 4.33
CA LEU A 78 -14.85 -8.81 3.16
C LEU A 78 -13.32 -8.74 3.32
N LEU A 79 -12.84 -8.31 4.50
CA LEU A 79 -11.42 -8.21 4.80
C LEU A 79 -10.73 -9.57 4.76
N MET A 80 -11.29 -10.60 5.41
CA MET A 80 -10.69 -11.94 5.47
C MET A 80 -10.55 -12.57 4.09
N ASN A 81 -11.59 -12.46 3.25
CA ASN A 81 -11.54 -12.95 1.88
C ASN A 81 -10.48 -12.21 1.05
N ALA A 82 -10.34 -10.91 1.26
CA ALA A 82 -9.34 -10.11 0.56
C ALA A 82 -7.90 -10.38 1.05
N GLN A 83 -7.66 -10.51 2.36
CA GLN A 83 -6.33 -10.80 2.92
C GLN A 83 -5.76 -12.10 2.35
N ASN A 84 -6.59 -13.14 2.28
CA ASN A 84 -6.20 -14.43 1.71
C ASN A 84 -5.74 -14.31 0.24
N LEU A 85 -6.44 -13.51 -0.56
CA LEU A 85 -6.09 -13.29 -1.97
C LEU A 85 -4.91 -12.32 -2.14
N PHE A 86 -4.85 -11.28 -1.32
CA PHE A 86 -3.81 -10.25 -1.35
C PHE A 86 -2.46 -10.74 -0.81
N SER A 87 -2.45 -11.74 0.07
CA SER A 87 -1.21 -12.38 0.51
C SER A 87 -0.50 -13.09 -0.65
N ARG A 88 -1.28 -13.74 -1.53
CA ARG A 88 -0.82 -14.57 -2.65
C ARG A 88 -0.61 -13.81 -3.96
N SER A 89 -1.24 -12.65 -4.12
CA SER A 89 -1.17 -11.84 -5.34
C SER A 89 -0.57 -10.46 -5.07
N ASN A 90 0.14 -9.90 -6.06
CA ASN A 90 0.65 -8.54 -5.98
C ASN A 90 -0.42 -7.49 -6.32
N ARG A 91 -1.51 -7.90 -6.98
CA ARG A 91 -2.58 -7.00 -7.38
C ARG A 91 -3.93 -7.67 -7.17
N LEU A 92 -4.82 -6.98 -6.47
CA LEU A 92 -6.18 -7.41 -6.19
C LEU A 92 -7.16 -6.33 -6.64
N TYR A 93 -8.08 -6.70 -7.54
CA TYR A 93 -9.23 -5.87 -7.87
C TYR A 93 -10.37 -6.20 -6.91
N VAL A 94 -10.96 -5.16 -6.33
CA VAL A 94 -12.18 -5.20 -5.52
C VAL A 94 -13.23 -4.44 -6.31
N VAL A 95 -14.15 -5.16 -6.94
CA VAL A 95 -15.25 -4.57 -7.70
C VAL A 95 -16.51 -4.65 -6.85
N GLU A 96 -17.00 -3.49 -6.43
CA GLU A 96 -18.29 -3.33 -5.76
C GLU A 96 -19.36 -3.04 -6.80
N LEU A 97 -20.39 -3.86 -6.81
CA LEU A 97 -21.58 -3.74 -7.64
C LEU A 97 -22.78 -3.50 -6.71
N THR A 98 -23.51 -2.41 -6.88
CA THR A 98 -24.59 -2.04 -5.95
C THR A 98 -25.78 -1.38 -6.62
N ASP A 99 -26.98 -1.72 -6.16
CA ASP A 99 -28.28 -1.11 -6.47
C ASP A 99 -28.81 -0.27 -5.27
N GLU A 100 -27.91 0.14 -4.37
CA GLU A 100 -28.17 0.84 -3.09
C GLU A 100 -28.82 -0.02 -1.98
N MET A 101 -29.57 -1.06 -2.34
CA MET A 101 -30.16 -2.01 -1.38
C MET A 101 -29.25 -3.21 -1.11
N ASN A 102 -28.53 -3.66 -2.13
CA ASN A 102 -27.63 -4.79 -2.14
C ASN A 102 -26.25 -4.36 -2.62
N ARG A 103 -25.23 -5.06 -2.12
CA ARG A 103 -23.82 -4.83 -2.41
C ARG A 103 -23.13 -6.15 -2.66
N TRP A 104 -22.71 -6.36 -3.90
CA TRP A 104 -21.98 -7.54 -4.32
C TRP A 104 -20.52 -7.16 -4.54
N PHE A 105 -19.62 -7.94 -3.98
CA PHE A 105 -18.19 -7.72 -4.09
C PHE A 105 -17.54 -8.85 -4.85
N TYR A 106 -16.73 -8.48 -5.83
CA TYR A 106 -15.88 -9.40 -6.58
C TYR A 106 -14.43 -9.10 -6.24
N LEU A 107 -13.75 -10.10 -5.68
CA LEU A 107 -12.34 -10.05 -5.35
C LEU A 107 -11.58 -10.84 -6.41
N VAL A 108 -10.87 -10.13 -7.29
CA VAL A 108 -10.19 -10.70 -8.46
C VAL A 108 -8.68 -10.48 -8.35
N PRO A 109 -7.89 -11.48 -7.92
CA PRO A 109 -6.44 -11.43 -8.02
C PRO A 109 -6.04 -11.46 -9.49
N SER A 110 -5.37 -10.41 -9.97
CA SER A 110 -4.92 -10.35 -11.36
C SER A 110 -3.71 -9.44 -11.48
N GLU A 111 -2.60 -9.95 -12.03
CA GLU A 111 -1.44 -9.11 -12.34
C GLU A 111 -1.71 -8.19 -13.54
N GLU A 112 -2.57 -8.63 -14.46
CA GLU A 112 -2.96 -7.88 -15.65
C GLU A 112 -4.00 -6.80 -15.34
N ARG A 113 -4.06 -5.78 -16.21
CA ARG A 113 -5.05 -4.71 -16.10
C ARG A 113 -6.41 -5.24 -16.55
N ILE A 114 -7.43 -5.10 -15.71
CA ILE A 114 -8.81 -5.42 -16.08
C ILE A 114 -9.50 -4.17 -16.63
N GLY A 115 -9.81 -4.20 -17.92
CA GLY A 115 -10.56 -3.16 -18.63
C GLY A 115 -12.05 -3.15 -18.27
N LEU A 116 -12.38 -2.69 -17.06
CA LEU A 116 -13.78 -2.50 -16.66
C LEU A 116 -14.38 -1.28 -17.39
N LYS A 117 -15.56 -1.44 -17.98
CA LYS A 117 -16.35 -0.34 -18.59
C LYS A 117 -17.34 0.19 -17.56
N ASN A 118 -17.81 1.44 -17.72
CA ASN A 118 -18.82 2.09 -16.88
C ASN A 118 -18.51 2.05 -15.37
N LYS A 119 -17.47 2.79 -14.95
CA LYS A 119 -17.04 2.87 -13.55
C LYS A 119 -17.54 4.18 -12.93
N ASP A 120 -18.29 4.11 -11.84
CA ASP A 120 -18.66 5.29 -11.05
C ASP A 120 -17.49 5.80 -10.22
N LYS A 121 -16.71 4.88 -9.66
CA LYS A 121 -15.47 5.22 -8.95
C LYS A 121 -14.38 4.23 -9.29
N TYR A 122 -13.17 4.77 -9.35
CA TYR A 122 -11.95 4.01 -9.57
C TYR A 122 -10.86 4.55 -8.66
N MET A 123 -10.25 3.69 -7.86
CA MET A 123 -9.20 4.07 -6.92
C MET A 123 -8.13 2.99 -6.87
N VAL A 124 -6.87 3.41 -6.86
CA VAL A 124 -5.72 2.53 -6.75
C VAL A 124 -5.01 2.84 -5.45
N PHE A 125 -4.76 1.81 -4.66
CA PHE A 125 -4.04 1.91 -3.39
C PHE A 125 -2.75 1.11 -3.50
N LEU A 126 -1.62 1.81 -3.36
CA LEU A 126 -0.31 1.18 -3.19
C LEU A 126 -0.14 0.84 -1.72
N ILE A 127 -0.19 -0.43 -1.37
CA ILE A 127 -0.13 -0.91 0.01
C ILE A 127 1.33 -1.10 0.42
N LYS A 128 1.76 -0.36 1.45
CA LYS A 128 3.10 -0.43 2.04
C LYS A 128 3.15 -1.21 3.35
N LYS A 129 2.02 -1.31 4.06
CA LYS A 129 1.88 -2.03 5.35
C LYS A 129 0.58 -2.84 5.34
N ASP A 130 0.58 -4.01 5.97
CA ASP A 130 -0.62 -4.87 5.99
C ASP A 130 -1.79 -4.24 6.76
N SER A 131 -1.51 -3.43 7.81
CA SER A 131 -2.52 -2.67 8.55
C SER A 131 -3.29 -1.66 7.69
N ALA A 132 -2.72 -1.22 6.55
CA ALA A 132 -3.43 -0.37 5.62
C ALA A 132 -4.58 -1.09 4.92
N LEU A 133 -4.46 -2.40 4.72
CA LEU A 133 -5.49 -3.20 4.09
C LEU A 133 -6.78 -3.18 4.94
N GLU A 134 -6.63 -3.39 6.25
CA GLU A 134 -7.74 -3.34 7.22
C GLU A 134 -8.45 -2.00 7.19
N GLU A 135 -7.68 -0.90 7.21
CA GLU A 135 -8.25 0.46 7.17
C GLU A 135 -9.03 0.71 5.86
N ILE A 136 -8.50 0.24 4.73
CA ILE A 136 -9.16 0.40 3.43
C ILE A 136 -10.46 -0.42 3.39
N PHE A 137 -10.43 -1.70 3.75
CA PHE A 137 -11.62 -2.55 3.71
C PHE A 137 -12.69 -2.12 4.70
N LYS A 138 -12.31 -1.62 5.88
CA LYS A 138 -13.26 -1.00 6.81
C LYS A 138 -13.99 0.18 6.14
N LYS A 139 -13.28 1.02 5.40
CA LYS A 139 -13.90 2.14 4.65
C LYS A 139 -14.72 1.71 3.45
N ILE A 140 -14.34 0.62 2.79
CA ILE A 140 -15.16 0.00 1.72
C ILE A 140 -16.48 -0.47 2.34
N ALA A 141 -16.43 -1.26 3.41
CA ALA A 141 -17.60 -1.77 4.09
C ALA A 141 -18.52 -0.65 4.59
N GLU A 142 -17.97 0.42 5.16
CA GLU A 142 -18.74 1.61 5.60
C GLU A 142 -19.25 2.50 4.44
N GLY A 143 -18.90 2.24 3.18
CA GLY A 143 -19.26 3.08 2.03
C GLY A 143 -18.54 4.44 1.99
N ARG A 144 -17.53 4.62 2.85
CA ARG A 144 -16.83 5.90 3.09
C ARG A 144 -15.47 6.00 2.41
N ILE A 145 -15.15 5.13 1.46
CA ILE A 145 -13.83 5.09 0.81
C ILE A 145 -13.40 6.41 0.15
N ALA A 146 -14.37 7.23 -0.29
CA ALA A 146 -14.10 8.55 -0.86
C ALA A 146 -13.79 9.62 0.21
N LYS A 147 -14.28 9.46 1.44
CA LYS A 147 -14.20 10.47 2.49
C LYS A 147 -12.81 10.42 3.13
N ARG A 148 -12.11 11.57 3.16
CA ARG A 148 -10.87 11.70 3.95
C ARG A 148 -11.20 11.36 5.41
N SER A 149 -10.35 10.58 6.07
CA SER A 149 -10.60 10.26 7.48
C SER A 149 -10.47 11.54 8.32
N ARG A 150 -11.16 11.61 9.46
CA ARG A 150 -10.98 12.73 10.42
C ARG A 150 -9.52 12.93 10.77
N PHE A 151 -8.77 11.82 10.89
CA PHE A 151 -7.33 11.83 11.11
C PHE A 151 -6.55 12.50 9.96
N GLU A 152 -6.86 12.21 8.69
CA GLU A 152 -6.23 12.90 7.56
C GLU A 152 -6.56 14.39 7.54
N LEU A 153 -7.80 14.76 7.88
CA LEU A 153 -8.20 16.16 7.99
C LEU A 153 -7.43 16.88 9.10
N ILE A 154 -7.29 16.25 10.28
CA ILE A 154 -6.51 16.78 11.41
C ILE A 154 -5.03 16.92 11.02
N LEU A 155 -4.43 15.90 10.42
CA LEU A 155 -3.04 15.96 9.96
C LEU A 155 -2.83 17.08 8.93
N THR A 156 -3.77 17.24 7.99
CA THR A 156 -3.71 18.31 6.98
C THR A 156 -3.87 19.69 7.65
N ALA A 157 -4.72 19.81 8.67
CA ALA A 157 -4.88 21.04 9.43
C ALA A 157 -3.62 21.39 10.23
N ILE A 158 -2.95 20.40 10.83
CA ILE A 158 -1.68 20.60 11.54
C ILE A 158 -0.58 21.03 10.55
N GLU A 159 -0.47 20.37 9.39
CA GLU A 159 0.47 20.77 8.33
C GLU A 159 0.23 22.21 7.87
N ALA A 160 -1.04 22.60 7.68
CA ALA A 160 -1.40 23.97 7.32
C ALA A 160 -1.05 24.98 8.42
N ALA A 161 -1.33 24.64 9.69
CA ALA A 161 -0.99 25.50 10.83
C ALA A 161 0.53 25.68 10.96
N LEU A 162 1.32 24.63 10.76
CA LEU A 162 2.78 24.70 10.73
C LEU A 162 3.29 25.58 9.58
N GLY A 163 2.67 25.49 8.40
CA GLY A 163 2.96 26.37 7.27
C GLY A 163 2.66 27.84 7.57
N ILE A 164 1.52 28.13 8.21
CA ILE A 164 1.16 29.49 8.65
C ILE A 164 2.16 30.00 9.68
N LEU A 165 2.56 29.16 10.64
CA LEU A 165 3.56 29.53 11.64
C LEU A 165 4.90 29.93 11.00
N ALA A 166 5.36 29.19 9.97
CA ALA A 166 6.56 29.56 9.23
C ALA A 166 6.40 30.89 8.46
N LEU A 167 5.23 31.16 7.89
CA LEU A 167 4.94 32.43 7.21
C LEU A 167 4.92 33.61 8.19
N VAL A 168 4.27 33.46 9.35
CA VAL A 168 4.24 34.50 10.39
C VAL A 168 5.64 34.76 10.93
N ALA A 169 6.42 33.71 11.22
CA ALA A 169 7.80 33.87 11.64
C ALA A 169 8.64 34.59 10.58
N GLY A 170 8.44 34.28 9.29
CA GLY A 170 9.11 34.99 8.19
C GLY A 170 8.75 36.47 8.12
N TYR A 171 7.47 36.80 8.35
CA TYR A 171 7.02 38.18 8.43
C TYR A 171 7.66 38.94 9.60
N LEU A 172 7.66 38.34 10.80
CA LEU A 172 8.27 38.95 11.99
C LEU A 172 9.78 39.14 11.83
N ALA A 173 10.46 38.23 11.14
CA ALA A 173 11.88 38.38 10.82
C ALA A 173 12.13 39.53 9.84
N LEU A 174 11.25 39.74 8.84
CA LEU A 174 11.32 40.89 7.92
C LEU A 174 11.10 42.22 8.64
N GLU A 175 10.21 42.26 9.62
CA GLU A 175 9.99 43.44 10.48
C GLU A 175 11.08 43.62 11.55
N ASN A 176 12.09 42.75 11.59
CA ASN A 176 13.16 42.72 12.61
C ASN A 176 12.62 42.56 14.06
N VAL A 177 11.43 41.97 14.22
CA VAL A 177 10.83 41.69 15.52
C VAL A 177 11.47 40.45 16.17
N ILE A 178 11.92 39.50 15.36
CA ILE A 178 12.67 38.31 15.80
C ILE A 178 14.02 38.23 15.08
N GLU A 179 14.98 37.58 15.71
CA GLU A 179 16.29 37.37 15.08
C GLU A 179 16.23 36.33 13.95
N ILE A 180 17.16 36.44 12.99
CA ILE A 180 17.31 35.46 11.90
C ILE A 180 17.59 34.05 12.48
N SER A 181 18.34 33.98 13.58
CA SER A 181 18.64 32.74 14.31
C SER A 181 17.37 32.03 14.78
N GLU A 182 16.46 32.77 15.41
CA GLU A 182 15.15 32.29 15.88
C GLU A 182 14.25 31.87 14.72
N PHE A 183 14.20 32.67 13.66
CA PHE A 183 13.48 32.31 12.44
C PHE A 183 13.98 30.98 11.84
N THR A 184 15.29 30.80 11.71
CA THR A 184 15.86 29.55 11.20
C THR A 184 15.53 28.33 12.07
N ASN A 185 15.48 28.50 13.39
CA ASN A 185 15.07 27.43 14.31
C ASN A 185 13.59 27.05 14.11
N ILE A 186 12.71 28.06 13.98
CA ILE A 186 11.28 27.84 13.73
C ILE A 186 11.06 27.11 12.40
N VAL A 187 11.72 27.54 11.33
CA VAL A 187 11.61 26.88 10.02
C VAL A 187 12.12 25.45 10.08
N THR A 188 13.25 25.21 10.74
CA THR A 188 13.82 23.87 10.90
C THR A 188 12.85 22.95 11.65
N PHE A 189 12.25 23.44 12.73
CA PHE A 189 11.23 22.73 13.49
C PHE A 189 10.00 22.40 12.64
N VAL A 190 9.47 23.38 11.91
CA VAL A 190 8.31 23.20 11.01
C VAL A 190 8.60 22.14 9.96
N VAL A 191 9.76 22.22 9.29
CA VAL A 191 10.16 21.26 8.27
C VAL A 191 10.27 19.85 8.87
N PHE A 192 10.94 19.70 10.01
CA PHE A 192 11.06 18.42 10.71
C PHE A 192 9.68 17.81 11.03
N PHE A 193 8.76 18.61 11.58
CA PHE A 193 7.43 18.13 11.92
C PHE A 193 6.59 17.78 10.70
N ILE A 194 6.69 18.55 9.60
CA ILE A 194 6.02 18.18 8.34
C ILE A 194 6.55 16.83 7.84
N PHE A 195 7.86 16.59 7.87
CA PHE A 195 8.43 15.28 7.50
C PHE A 195 7.97 14.15 8.44
N ALA A 196 7.89 14.40 9.74
CA ALA A 196 7.38 13.43 10.71
C ALA A 196 5.89 13.10 10.45
N LEU A 197 5.05 14.12 10.24
CA LEU A 197 3.64 13.95 9.92
C LEU A 197 3.42 13.22 8.58
N GLN A 198 4.25 13.52 7.58
CA GLN A 198 4.26 12.78 6.31
C GLN A 198 4.67 11.31 6.47
N SER A 199 5.58 11.03 7.41
CA SER A 199 5.98 9.66 7.74
C SER A 199 4.88 8.89 8.48
N ILE A 200 4.02 9.60 9.23
CA ILE A 200 2.83 9.07 9.90
C ILE A 200 1.66 8.90 8.90
N LYS A 201 1.61 9.71 7.83
CA LYS A 201 0.61 9.62 6.76
C LYS A 201 0.66 8.24 6.06
N LYS A 202 -0.21 7.35 6.56
CA LYS A 202 -0.70 6.06 6.03
C LYS A 202 0.31 5.09 5.43
N GLY A 203 0.16 3.82 5.82
CA GLY A 203 0.79 2.67 5.18
C GLY A 203 0.34 2.42 3.74
N TYR A 204 -0.30 3.37 3.06
CA TYR A 204 -0.71 3.26 1.68
C TYR A 204 -0.75 4.61 0.95
N ARG A 205 -0.53 4.60 -0.37
CA ARG A 205 -0.71 5.77 -1.25
C ARG A 205 -1.93 5.57 -2.13
N ARG A 206 -2.84 6.54 -2.15
CA ARG A 206 -4.05 6.53 -3.01
C ARG A 206 -3.76 7.26 -4.33
N ARG A 207 -4.21 6.70 -5.45
CA ARG A 207 -4.22 7.32 -6.79
C ARG A 207 -5.61 7.16 -7.42
N THR A 208 -5.97 8.10 -8.27
CA THR A 208 -7.24 8.13 -9.03
C THR A 208 -7.11 7.46 -10.40
N TRP A 209 -5.90 7.09 -10.81
CA TRP A 209 -5.59 6.43 -12.08
C TRP A 209 -4.48 5.39 -11.88
N GLU A 210 -4.40 4.44 -12.81
CA GLU A 210 -3.42 3.35 -12.83
C GLU A 210 -2.21 3.79 -13.70
N ASP A 211 -1.20 4.41 -13.10
CA ASP A 211 0.13 4.56 -13.72
C ASP A 211 0.93 3.25 -13.59
#